data_AF-A0A961RS18-F1
#
_entry.id   AF-A0A961RS18-F1
#
_cell.length_a   1.000
_cell.length_b   1.000
_cell.length_c   1.000
_cell.angle_alpha   90.00
_cell.angle_beta   90.00
_cell.angle_gamma   90.00
#
_symmetry.space_group_name_H-M   'P 1'
#
loop_
_entity.id
_entity.type
_entity.pdbx_description
1 polymer ?
#
loop_
_entity_poly.entity_id
_entity_poly.type
_entity_poly.pdbx_seq_one_letter_code
_entity_poly.pdbx_strand_id
1 'polypeptide(L)'
;MDEFDLKILRELQRDGTLSAESLAEKVNLSRNASWRRMRRLEESGYLKARVALADPEKLGLGLAVIIMVRTGSHDPGWLEQFRKATLAMPEIISVWRMSGDLDY
;
A
#
# COMPACT_ATOMS: atom_id res chain seq x y z
N MET A 1 11.86 -1.34 16.41
CA MET A 1 11.38 -2.47 15.61
C MET A 1 12.44 -3.55 15.65
N ASP A 2 12.07 -4.79 15.94
CA ASP A 2 13.00 -5.93 16.00
C ASP A 2 12.70 -7.01 14.93
N GLU A 3 13.42 -8.13 14.96
CA GLU A 3 13.26 -9.22 13.98
C GLU A 3 11.85 -9.84 14.01
N PHE A 4 11.21 -9.90 15.17
CA PHE A 4 9.86 -10.44 15.29
C PHE A 4 8.84 -9.46 14.70
N ASP A 5 9.02 -8.16 14.90
CA ASP A 5 8.16 -7.15 14.28
C ASP A 5 8.25 -7.25 12.74
N LEU A 6 9.45 -7.44 12.18
CA LEU A 6 9.65 -7.67 10.75
C LEU A 6 8.97 -8.95 10.25
N LYS A 7 9.05 -10.05 11.00
CA LYS A 7 8.35 -11.30 10.67
C LYS A 7 6.83 -11.10 10.69
N ILE A 8 6.30 -10.41 11.70
CA ILE A 8 4.88 -10.08 11.79
C ILE A 8 4.42 -9.27 10.57
N LEU A 9 5.16 -8.22 10.21
CA LEU A 9 4.84 -7.41 9.03
C LEU A 9 4.84 -8.25 7.75
N ARG A 10 5.84 -9.12 7.57
CA ARG A 10 5.94 -10.00 6.40
C ARG A 10 4.74 -10.94 6.29
N GLU A 11 4.33 -11.57 7.38
CA GLU A 11 3.18 -12.48 7.38
C GLU A 11 1.88 -11.72 7.11
N LEU A 12 1.67 -10.56 7.74
CA LEU A 12 0.46 -9.75 7.56
C LEU A 12 0.37 -9.08 6.17
N GLN A 13 1.49 -8.72 5.55
CA GLN A 13 1.51 -8.22 4.18
C GLN A 13 1.16 -9.31 3.15
N ARG A 14 1.46 -10.58 3.48
CA ARG A 14 1.10 -11.72 2.64
C ARG A 14 -0.36 -12.13 2.85
N ASP A 15 -0.81 -12.14 4.11
CA ASP A 15 -2.17 -12.49 4.49
C ASP A 15 -2.62 -11.63 5.67
N GLY A 16 -3.41 -10.60 5.35
CA GLY A 16 -3.96 -9.68 6.34
C GLY A 16 -5.10 -10.28 7.19
N THR A 17 -5.55 -11.51 6.90
CA THR A 17 -6.67 -12.18 7.59
C THR A 17 -6.24 -13.04 8.77
N LEU A 18 -4.92 -13.21 8.97
CA LEU A 18 -4.36 -14.05 10.02
C LEU A 18 -4.86 -13.63 11.41
N SER A 19 -5.34 -14.62 12.17
CA SER A 19 -5.65 -14.47 13.59
C SER A 19 -4.37 -14.25 14.40
N ALA A 20 -4.52 -13.71 15.62
CA ALA A 20 -3.38 -13.58 16.54
C ALA A 20 -2.76 -14.95 16.91
N GLU A 21 -3.55 -16.04 16.91
CA GLU A 21 -3.06 -17.40 17.12
C GLU A 21 -2.21 -17.87 15.94
N SER A 22 -2.75 -17.82 14.71
CA SER A 22 -2.05 -18.26 13.50
C SER A 22 -0.78 -17.45 13.25
N LEU A 23 -0.84 -16.14 13.50
CA LEU A 23 0.34 -15.28 13.42
C LEU A 23 1.41 -15.68 14.44
N ALA A 24 1.01 -16.01 15.67
CA ALA A 24 1.93 -16.40 16.74
C ALA A 24 2.65 -17.73 16.44
N GLU A 25 1.95 -18.71 15.88
CA GLU A 25 2.55 -19.95 15.39
C GLU A 25 3.61 -19.68 14.30
N LYS A 26 3.26 -18.82 13.33
CA LYS A 26 4.16 -18.47 12.21
C LYS A 26 5.43 -17.73 12.65
N VAL A 27 5.33 -16.87 13.66
CA VAL A 27 6.47 -16.05 14.13
C VAL A 27 7.17 -16.64 15.37
N ASN A 28 6.75 -17.82 15.83
CA ASN A 28 7.27 -18.51 17.01
C ASN A 28 7.25 -17.64 18.29
N LEU A 29 6.08 -17.05 18.57
CA LEU A 29 5.81 -16.27 19.77
C LEU A 29 4.56 -16.78 20.48
N SER A 30 4.33 -16.34 21.72
CA SER A 30 3.02 -16.53 22.35
C SER A 30 1.97 -15.60 21.71
N ARG A 31 0.70 -16.03 21.73
CA ARG A 31 -0.45 -15.23 21.24
C ARG A 31 -0.44 -13.79 21.78
N ASN A 32 -0.26 -13.63 23.09
CA ASN A 32 -0.25 -12.32 23.74
C ASN A 32 0.96 -11.46 23.32
N ALA A 33 2.11 -12.07 23.06
CA ALA A 33 3.28 -11.35 22.56
C ALA A 33 3.05 -10.85 21.13
N SER A 34 2.55 -11.70 20.23
CA SER A 34 2.24 -11.33 18.84
C SER A 34 1.16 -10.26 18.75
N TRP A 35 0.07 -10.39 19.53
CA TRP A 35 -1.01 -9.41 19.53
C TRP A 35 -0.55 -8.02 19.96
N ARG A 36 0.21 -7.91 21.07
CA ARG A 36 0.74 -6.62 21.53
C ARG A 36 1.67 -5.97 20.51
N ARG A 37 2.49 -6.76 19.81
CA ARG A 37 3.39 -6.27 18.76
C ARG A 37 2.63 -5.79 17.53
N MET A 38 1.67 -6.58 17.05
CA MET A 38 0.79 -6.19 15.94
C MET A 38 0.06 -4.87 16.25
N ARG A 39 -0.55 -4.77 17.44
CA ARG A 39 -1.23 -3.55 17.87
C ARG A 39 -0.28 -2.35 17.93
N ARG A 40 0.94 -2.53 18.44
CA ARG A 40 1.96 -1.47 18.44
C ARG A 40 2.33 -1.05 17.02
N LEU A 41 2.47 -1.98 16.08
CA LEU A 41 2.79 -1.68 14.67
C LEU A 41 1.66 -0.91 13.98
N GLU A 42 0.41 -1.13 14.36
CA GLU A 42 -0.75 -0.35 13.93
C GLU A 42 -0.72 1.05 14.55
N GLU A 43 -0.62 1.15 15.87
CA GLU A 43 -0.63 2.42 16.62
C GLU A 43 0.54 3.35 16.24
N SER A 44 1.68 2.77 15.85
CA SER A 44 2.85 3.52 15.38
C SER A 44 2.89 3.75 13.86
N GLY A 45 1.85 3.31 13.13
CA GLY A 45 1.68 3.63 11.71
C GLY A 45 2.53 2.80 10.73
N TYR A 46 3.23 1.75 11.19
CA TYR A 46 3.89 0.80 10.28
C TYR A 46 2.86 0.01 9.48
N LEU A 47 1.75 -0.38 10.11
CA LEU A 47 0.58 -0.97 9.43
C LEU A 47 -0.42 0.15 9.13
N LYS A 48 -0.44 0.60 7.87
CA LYS A 48 -1.28 1.72 7.43
C LYS A 48 -2.75 1.35 7.19
N ALA A 49 -3.00 0.14 6.69
CA ALA A 49 -4.35 -0.32 6.36
C ALA A 49 -4.39 -1.85 6.21
N ARG A 50 -5.61 -2.41 6.31
CA ARG A 50 -5.94 -3.76 5.82
C ARG A 50 -7.03 -3.62 4.77
N VAL A 51 -6.81 -4.21 3.60
CA VAL A 51 -7.72 -4.11 2.47
C VAL A 51 -7.98 -5.50 1.88
N ALA A 52 -9.18 -5.69 1.34
CA ALA A 52 -9.47 -6.83 0.49
C ALA A 52 -8.99 -6.50 -0.94
N LEU A 53 -8.28 -7.43 -1.57
CA LEU A 53 -7.89 -7.31 -2.97
C LEU A 53 -8.95 -7.98 -3.83
N ALA A 54 -9.62 -7.21 -4.68
CA ALA A 54 -10.62 -7.71 -5.60
C ALA A 54 -10.00 -8.11 -6.94
N ASP A 55 -10.59 -9.12 -7.57
CA ASP A 55 -10.19 -9.60 -8.89
C ASP A 55 -10.70 -8.62 -9.97
N PRO A 56 -9.82 -7.90 -10.69
CA PRO A 56 -10.24 -6.89 -11.65
C PRO A 56 -10.96 -7.50 -12.87
N GLU A 57 -10.60 -8.72 -13.31
CA GLU A 57 -11.25 -9.35 -14.46
C GLU A 57 -12.71 -9.69 -14.17
N LYS A 58 -12.99 -10.23 -12.98
CA LYS A 58 -14.36 -10.54 -12.53
C LYS A 58 -15.23 -9.31 -12.32
N LEU A 59 -14.60 -8.15 -12.12
CA LEU A 59 -15.29 -6.86 -12.01
C LEU A 59 -15.48 -6.16 -13.36
N GLY A 60 -15.05 -6.76 -14.47
CA GLY A 60 -15.11 -6.13 -15.80
C GLY A 60 -14.04 -5.05 -16.02
N LEU A 61 -12.99 -5.03 -15.18
CA LEU A 61 -11.88 -4.07 -15.21
C LEU A 61 -10.60 -4.73 -15.76
N GLY A 62 -10.72 -5.57 -16.79
CA GLY A 62 -9.60 -6.36 -17.32
C GLY A 62 -8.52 -5.57 -18.09
N LEU A 63 -8.74 -4.28 -18.33
CA LEU A 63 -7.76 -3.42 -18.99
C LEU A 63 -6.94 -2.65 -17.96
N ALA A 64 -5.64 -2.95 -17.90
CA ALA A 64 -4.66 -2.15 -17.16
C ALA A 64 -3.76 -1.41 -18.15
N VAL A 65 -3.58 -0.10 -17.95
CA VAL A 65 -2.74 0.75 -18.79
C VAL A 65 -1.75 1.50 -17.92
N ILE A 66 -0.50 1.61 -18.40
CA ILE A 66 0.51 2.51 -17.85
C ILE A 66 0.60 3.71 -18.78
N ILE A 67 0.35 4.90 -18.24
CA ILE A 67 0.40 6.16 -18.99
C ILE A 67 1.65 6.91 -18.57
N MET A 68 2.54 7.16 -19.52
CA MET A 68 3.73 7.97 -19.31
C MET A 68 3.43 9.43 -19.68
N VAL A 69 3.75 10.38 -18.81
CA VAL A 69 3.47 11.80 -19.03
C VAL A 69 4.77 12.59 -19.06
N ARG A 70 4.89 13.46 -20.06
CA ARG A 70 5.89 14.54 -20.13
C ARG A 70 5.17 15.87 -20.08
N THR A 71 5.63 16.78 -19.23
CA THR A 71 5.09 18.14 -19.12
C THR A 71 6.13 19.19 -19.48
N GLY A 72 5.67 20.33 -19.98
CA GLY A 72 6.50 21.50 -20.27
C GLY A 72 6.63 22.48 -19.10
N SER A 73 5.85 22.32 -18.02
CA SER A 73 5.91 23.15 -16.82
C SER A 73 5.85 22.32 -15.55
N HIS A 74 6.55 22.77 -14.51
CA HIS A 74 6.59 22.18 -13.18
C HIS A 74 6.42 23.21 -12.08
N ASP A 75 5.83 24.37 -12.40
CA ASP A 75 5.54 25.38 -11.40
C ASP A 75 4.52 24.85 -10.36
N PRO A 76 4.52 25.38 -9.13
CA PRO A 76 3.63 24.88 -8.07
C PRO A 76 2.14 24.91 -8.44
N GLY A 77 1.71 25.86 -9.26
CA GLY A 77 0.32 25.98 -9.69
C GLY A 77 -0.06 24.87 -10.67
N TRP A 78 0.82 24.56 -11.61
CA TRP A 78 0.65 23.44 -12.54
C TRP A 78 0.62 22.09 -11.80
N LEU A 79 1.56 21.87 -10.87
CA LEU A 79 1.64 20.62 -10.09
C LEU A 79 0.35 20.35 -9.30
N GLU A 80 -0.23 21.39 -8.68
CA GLU A 80 -1.47 21.25 -7.92
C GLU A 80 -2.67 20.98 -8.83
N GLN A 81 -2.73 21.59 -10.02
CA GLN A 81 -3.77 21.30 -11.01
C GLN A 81 -3.67 19.86 -11.51
N PHE A 82 -2.46 19.39 -11.84
CA PHE A 82 -2.24 18.01 -12.26
C PHE A 82 -2.64 17.02 -11.17
N ARG A 83 -2.23 17.26 -9.91
CA ARG A 83 -2.61 16.43 -8.76
C ARG A 83 -4.12 16.38 -8.55
N LYS A 84 -4.82 17.52 -8.67
CA LYS A 84 -6.28 17.57 -8.55
C LYS A 84 -6.96 16.77 -9.66
N ALA A 85 -6.49 16.93 -10.91
CA ALA A 85 -7.05 16.23 -12.04
C ALA A 85 -6.90 14.70 -11.91
N THR A 86 -5.73 14.22 -11.49
CA THR A 86 -5.50 12.78 -11.34
C THR A 86 -6.27 12.17 -10.17
N LEU A 87 -6.39 12.88 -9.04
CA LEU A 87 -7.18 12.42 -7.90
C LEU A 87 -8.69 12.42 -8.15
N ALA A 88 -9.17 13.21 -9.12
CA ALA A 88 -10.59 13.24 -9.48
C ALA A 88 -11.01 12.04 -10.35
N MET A 89 -10.06 11.27 -10.89
CA MET A 89 -10.31 10.11 -11.75
C MET A 89 -10.13 8.82 -10.94
N PRO A 90 -11.21 8.14 -10.50
CA PRO A 90 -11.11 6.92 -9.70
C PRO A 90 -10.39 5.76 -10.41
N GLU A 91 -10.32 5.80 -11.74
CA GLU A 91 -9.58 4.84 -12.57
C GLU A 91 -8.06 4.95 -12.38
N ILE A 92 -7.56 6.11 -11.93
CA ILE A 92 -6.14 6.32 -11.64
C ILE A 92 -5.84 5.82 -10.23
N ILE A 93 -5.34 4.59 -10.15
CA ILE A 93 -5.01 3.94 -8.87
C ILE A 93 -3.66 4.39 -8.28
N SER A 94 -2.76 4.93 -9.09
CA SER A 94 -1.45 5.41 -8.63
C SER A 94 -0.84 6.43 -9.59
N VAL A 95 -0.13 7.41 -9.04
CA VAL A 95 0.66 8.38 -9.80
C VAL A 95 2.04 8.45 -9.17
N TRP A 96 3.07 8.28 -9.98
CA TRP A 96 4.47 8.26 -9.53
C TRP A 96 5.20 9.39 -10.21
N ARG A 97 5.97 10.18 -9.48
CA ARG A 97 6.86 11.17 -10.11
C ARG A 97 8.19 10.49 -10.40
N MET A 98 8.64 10.58 -11.64
CA MET A 98 9.86 9.92 -12.10
C MET A 98 11.00 10.92 -12.28
N SER A 99 12.23 10.41 -12.22
CA SER A 99 13.43 11.12 -12.70
C SER A 99 13.75 10.67 -14.11
N GLY A 100 14.15 11.59 -14.99
CA GLY A 100 14.55 11.30 -16.37
C GLY A 100 13.74 12.11 -17.38
N ASP A 101 13.58 11.57 -18.59
CA ASP A 101 12.90 12.25 -19.70
C ASP A 101 11.36 12.25 -19.61
N LEU A 102 10.81 11.52 -18.64
CA LEU A 102 9.38 11.39 -18.36
C LEU A 102 9.16 11.81 -16.92
N ASP A 103 8.10 12.58 -16.71
CA ASP A 103 7.83 13.24 -15.43
C ASP A 103 6.97 12.38 -14.51
N TYR A 104 6.05 11.61 -15.10
CA TYR A 104 5.13 10.69 -14.40
C TYR A 104 4.90 9.40 -15.18
#